data_AF-A0A2G5F184-F1
#
_entry.id   AF-A0A2G5F184-F1
#
_cell.length_a   1.000
_cell.length_b   1.000
_cell.length_c   1.000
_cell.angle_alpha   90.00
_cell.angle_beta   90.00
_cell.angle_gamma   90.00
#
_symmetry.space_group_name_H-M   'P 1'
#
loop_
_entity.id
_entity.type
_entity.pdbx_description
1 polymer ?
#
loop_
_entity_poly.entity_id
_entity_poly.type
_entity_poly.pdbx_seq_one_letter_code
_entity_poly.pdbx_strand_id
1 'polypeptide(L)' 'MSSLNPNEYGFRLALILMVFASYSCSMQPLDKVYVQVHNSLAPNHNLDVHCKLKNDDLGFHTLAYSQVFSLHFRVNY' A
#
# COMPACT_ATOMS: atom_id res chain seq x y z
N MET A 1 -13.34 18.37 51.84
CA MET A 1 -13.69 18.33 50.41
C MET A 1 -12.74 19.26 49.67
N SER A 2 -11.73 18.70 49.00
CA SER A 2 -10.77 19.48 48.22
C SER A 2 -11.46 19.95 46.95
N SER A 3 -11.75 21.25 46.85
CA SER A 3 -12.30 21.86 45.64
C SER A 3 -11.26 21.77 44.53
N LEU A 4 -11.51 20.91 43.54
CA LEU A 4 -10.62 20.75 42.40
C LEU A 4 -10.73 21.96 41.46
N ASN A 5 -9.58 22.50 41.06
CA ASN A 5 -9.49 23.72 40.26
C ASN A 5 -9.89 23.44 38.79
N PRO A 6 -10.89 24.14 38.23
CA PRO A 6 -11.37 23.87 36.87
C PRO A 6 -10.29 24.00 35.78
N ASN A 7 -9.27 24.83 36.03
CA ASN A 7 -8.17 25.07 35.11
C ASN A 7 -7.20 23.88 34.98
N GLU A 8 -7.05 23.05 36.03
CA GLU A 8 -6.19 21.87 36.01
C GLU A 8 -6.74 20.81 35.06
N TYR A 9 -8.06 20.61 35.05
CA TYR A 9 -8.71 19.66 34.13
C TYR A 9 -8.67 20.13 32.68
N GLY A 10 -8.86 21.43 32.45
CA GLY A 10 -8.72 22.01 31.12
C GLY A 10 -7.31 21.83 30.58
N PHE A 11 -6.29 22.07 31.41
CA PHE A 11 -4.89 21.89 31.02
C PHE A 11 -4.54 20.42 30.76
N ARG A 12 -5.00 19.49 31.62
CA ARG A 12 -4.79 18.05 31.43
C ARG A 12 -5.49 17.54 30.17
N LEU A 13 -6.72 17.98 29.91
CA LEU A 13 -7.45 17.63 28.69
C LEU A 13 -6.72 18.16 27.44
N ALA A 14 -6.24 19.40 27.47
CA ALA A 14 -5.48 20.00 26.37
C ALA A 14 -4.16 19.23 26.10
N LEU A 15 -3.44 18.82 27.15
CA LEU A 15 -2.24 18.00 27.01
C LEU A 15 -2.53 16.65 26.35
N ILE A 16 -3.59 15.96 26.78
CA ILE A 16 -4.00 14.67 26.21
C ILE A 16 -4.36 14.85 24.72
N LEU A 17 -5.12 15.88 24.37
CA LEU A 17 -5.48 16.18 22.98
C LEU A 17 -4.27 16.52 22.11
N MET A 18 -3.29 17.26 22.62
CA MET A 18 -2.03 17.55 21.90
C MET A 18 -1.22 16.28 21.65
N VAL A 19 -1.16 15.37 22.63
CA VAL A 19 -0.50 14.08 22.49
C VAL A 19 -1.18 13.25 21.41
N PHE A 20 -2.52 13.12 21.41
CA PHE A 20 -3.25 12.42 20.34
C PHE A 20 -3.09 13.08 18.95
N ALA A 21 -3.14 14.41 18.87
CA ALA A 21 -2.90 15.14 17.63
C ALA A 21 -1.48 14.89 17.07
N SER A 22 -0.48 14.74 17.95
CA SER A 22 0.90 14.45 17.55
C SER A 22 1.11 13.04 16.96
N TYR A 23 0.23 12.08 17.25
CA TYR A 23 0.25 10.73 16.65
C TYR A 23 -0.47 10.64 15.30
N SER A 24 -1.06 11.73 14.79
CA SER A 24 -1.94 11.72 13.62
C SER A 24 -1.21 11.71 12.27
N CYS A 25 0.11 11.48 12.23
CA CYS A 25 0.85 11.60 10.98
C CYS A 25 1.96 10.55 10.88
N SER A 26 1.61 9.32 10.51
CA SER A 26 2.61 8.32 10.08
C SER A 26 2.08 7.22 9.18
N MET A 27 0.86 7.32 8.64
CA MET A 27 0.40 6.43 7.57
C MET A 27 0.75 7.05 6.21
N GLN A 28 2.02 6.97 5.80
CA GLN A 28 2.37 7.24 4.40
C GLN A 28 1.67 6.17 3.54
N PRO A 29 0.92 6.55 2.48
CA PRO A 29 0.37 5.57 1.56
C PRO A 29 1.53 4.81 0.93
N LEU A 30 1.53 3.47 1.05
CA LEU A 30 2.50 2.62 0.37
C LEU A 30 2.48 2.91 -1.14
N ASP A 31 3.65 3.10 -1.74
CA ASP A 31 3.78 3.32 -3.18
C ASP A 31 3.20 2.14 -3.95
N LYS A 32 2.25 2.44 -4.84
CA LYS A 32 1.58 1.45 -5.69
C LYS A 32 2.28 1.37 -7.04
N VAL A 33 2.87 0.23 -7.34
CA VAL A 33 3.54 -0.06 -8.60
C VAL A 33 2.59 -0.81 -9.53
N TYR A 34 2.60 -0.43 -10.80
CA TYR A 34 1.82 -1.04 -11.86
C TYR A 34 2.75 -1.63 -12.91
N VAL A 35 2.55 -2.90 -13.25
CA VAL A 35 3.35 -3.63 -14.25
C VAL A 35 2.41 -4.11 -15.34
N GLN A 36 2.80 -3.88 -16.59
CA GLN A 36 2.11 -4.41 -17.77
C GLN A 36 3.09 -5.23 -18.61
N VAL A 37 2.65 -6.41 -19.03
CA VAL A 37 3.40 -7.30 -19.92
C VAL A 37 2.64 -7.40 -21.23
N HIS A 38 3.28 -7.00 -22.33
CA HIS A 38 2.70 -6.97 -23.66
C HIS A 38 3.41 -8.02 -24.53
N ASN A 39 2.68 -8.96 -25.10
CA ASN A 39 3.27 -9.91 -26.06
C ASN A 39 3.27 -9.31 -27.46
N SER A 40 4.44 -8.80 -27.87
CA SER A 40 4.69 -8.26 -29.22
C SER A 40 5.70 -9.11 -30.02
N LEU A 41 5.81 -10.41 -29.74
CA LEU A 41 6.78 -11.31 -30.38
C LEU A 41 6.49 -11.49 -31.88
N ALA A 42 5.52 -12.34 -32.21
CA ALA A 42 5.03 -12.60 -33.57
C ALA A 42 3.66 -13.30 -33.49
N PRO A 43 2.85 -13.27 -34.56
CA PRO A 43 1.64 -14.08 -34.63
C PRO A 43 1.93 -15.56 -34.29
N ASN A 44 1.01 -16.19 -33.56
CA ASN A 44 1.10 -17.57 -33.08
C ASN A 44 2.28 -17.88 -32.13
N HIS A 45 2.97 -16.85 -31.61
CA HIS A 45 3.94 -17.05 -30.52
C HIS A 45 3.30 -16.69 -29.18
N ASN A 46 3.25 -17.68 -28.29
CA ASN A 46 2.82 -17.49 -26.93
C ASN A 46 4.00 -17.05 -26.06
N LEU A 47 3.74 -16.13 -25.14
CA LEU A 47 4.68 -15.69 -24.12
C LEU A 47 4.22 -16.23 -22.77
N ASP A 48 4.98 -17.14 -22.18
CA ASP A 48 4.74 -17.65 -20.84
C ASP A 48 5.51 -16.81 -19.82
N VAL A 49 4.78 -16.22 -18.88
CA VAL A 49 5.31 -15.31 -17.86
C VAL A 49 5.01 -15.89 -16.49
N HIS A 50 6.05 -16.15 -15.69
CA HIS A 50 5.89 -16.48 -14.28
C HIS A 50 6.08 -15.22 -13.43
N CYS A 51 5.04 -14.81 -12.72
CA CYS A 51 5.09 -13.64 -11.85
C CYS A 51 5.13 -14.04 -10.37
N LYS A 52 6.15 -13.57 -9.64
CA LYS A 52 6.31 -13.81 -8.20
C LYS A 52 6.72 -12.53 -7.47
N LEU A 53 5.91 -12.15 -6.48
CA LEU A 53 6.09 -10.99 -5.62
C LEU A 53 6.56 -11.41 -4.22
N LYS A 54 7.88 -11.41 -3.97
CA LYS A 54 8.49 -11.84 -2.69
C LYS A 54 8.00 -13.23 -2.24
N ASN A 55 6.91 -13.27 -1.46
CA ASN A 55 6.30 -14.50 -0.94
C ASN A 55 5.00 -14.90 -1.66
N ASP A 56 4.43 -14.00 -2.47
CA ASP A 56 3.19 -14.22 -3.19
C ASP A 56 3.50 -14.66 -4.63
N ASP A 57 3.15 -15.89 -4.96
CA ASP A 57 3.34 -16.44 -6.29
C ASP A 57 2.04 -16.30 -7.08
N LEU A 58 2.06 -15.46 -8.12
CA LEU A 58 0.89 -15.23 -8.97
C LEU A 58 0.73 -16.36 -10.02
N GLY A 59 1.74 -17.20 -10.16
CA GLY A 59 1.76 -18.32 -11.09
C GLY A 59 2.14 -17.94 -12.52
N PHE A 60 1.86 -18.87 -13.43
CA PHE A 60 2.14 -18.72 -14.86
C PHE A 60 0.96 -18.06 -15.58
N HIS A 61 1.29 -17.13 -16.47
CA HIS A 61 0.38 -16.47 -17.38
C HIS A 61 0.86 -16.68 -18.81
N THR A 62 0.05 -17.35 -19.63
CA THR A 62 0.30 -17.50 -21.07
C THR A 62 -0.40 -16.39 -21.81
N LEU A 63 0.38 -15.58 -22.53
CA LEU A 63 -0.10 -14.47 -23.36
C LEU A 63 0.00 -14.86 -24.83
N ALA A 64 -1.13 -14.90 -25.54
CA ALA A 64 -1.12 -14.98 -26.98
C ALA A 64 -0.58 -13.68 -27.61
N TYR A 65 -0.26 -13.71 -28.91
CA TYR A 65 0.18 -12.51 -29.63
C TYR A 65 -0.79 -11.34 -29.45
N SER A 66 -0.25 -10.15 -29.19
CA SER A 66 -0.97 -8.91 -28.92
C SER A 66 -1.80 -8.90 -27.62
N GLN A 67 -1.70 -9.92 -26.76
CA GLN A 67 -2.32 -9.87 -25.44
C GLN A 67 -1.48 -9.09 -24.44
N VAL A 68 -2.18 -8.54 -23.44
CA VAL A 68 -1.61 -7.77 -22.34
C VAL A 68 -2.04 -8.39 -21.01
N PHE A 69 -1.08 -8.57 -20.12
CA PHE A 69 -1.31 -8.92 -18.73
C PHE A 69 -0.90 -7.75 -17.83
N SER A 70 -1.69 -7.47 -16.80
CA SER A 70 -1.43 -6.35 -15.90
C SER A 70 -1.53 -6.81 -14.45
N LEU A 71 -0.56 -6.42 -13.64
CA LEU A 71 -0.56 -6.62 -12.20
C LEU A 71 -0.18 -5.33 -11.48
N HIS A 72 -0.56 -5.22 -10.23
CA HIS A 72 -0.14 -4.12 -9.37
C HIS A 72 0.16 -4.62 -7.98
N PHE A 73 1.15 -4.01 -7.34
CA PHE A 73 1.54 -4.34 -5.98
C PHE A 73 1.94 -3.07 -5.22
N ARG A 74 2.02 -3.19 -3.90
CA ARG A 74 2.50 -2.12 -3.02
C ARG A 74 3.91 -2.47 -2.56
N VAL A 75 4.83 -1.51 -2.62
CA VAL A 75 6.20 -1.72 -2.14
C VAL A 75 6.18 -1.69 -0.62
N ASN A 76 6.61 -2.80 0.00
CA ASN A 76 6.90 -2.84 1.43
C ASN A 76 8.43 -2.88 1.56
N TYR A 77 9.03 -1.76 1.99
CA TYR A 77 10.48 -1.59 2.13
C TYR A 77 11.04 -2.42 3.30
#